data_AF-A0A6N8GMD6-F1
#
_entry.id   AF-A0A6N8GMD6-F1
#
_cell.length_a   1.000
_cell.length_b   1.000
_cell.length_c   1.000
_cell.angle_alpha   90.00
_cell.angle_beta   90.00
_cell.angle_gamma   90.00
#
_symmetry.space_group_name_H-M   'P 1'
#
loop_
_entity.id
_entity.type
_entity.pdbx_description
1 polymer ?
#
loop_
_entity_poly.entity_id
_entity_poly.type
_entity_poly.pdbx_seq_one_letter_code
_entity_poly.pdbx_strand_id
1 'polypeptide(L)'
;MSAPTTVTHRSPAPTPAGHDRPCSCLGPDEAFPAALAALSMDELQVLHSRICRQLDREYLTAPDGPHPCTTDRLQEVVHELDARDAA
;
A
#
# COMPACT_ATOMS: atom_id res chain seq x y z
N MET A 1 -6.81 41.31 -34.81
CA MET A 1 -5.55 40.57 -35.02
C MET A 1 -5.20 39.95 -33.68
N SER A 2 -5.42 38.65 -33.51
CA SER A 2 -5.27 37.97 -32.21
C SER A 2 -4.06 37.06 -32.26
N ALA A 3 -3.10 37.26 -31.35
CA ALA A 3 -1.97 36.37 -31.15
C ALA A 3 -2.32 35.27 -30.13
N PRO A 4 -1.96 34.00 -30.35
CA PRO A 4 -2.13 32.97 -29.33
C PRO A 4 -0.94 32.99 -28.37
N THR A 5 -1.22 33.22 -27.08
CA THR A 5 -0.23 33.05 -26.01
C THR A 5 -0.02 31.55 -25.77
N THR A 6 1.13 31.03 -26.17
CA THR A 6 1.54 29.66 -25.87
C THR A 6 1.89 29.57 -24.38
N VAL A 7 1.04 28.92 -23.59
CA VAL A 7 1.36 28.58 -22.20
C VAL A 7 2.33 27.40 -22.23
N THR A 8 3.61 27.69 -21.99
CA THR A 8 4.65 26.68 -21.78
C THR A 8 4.36 25.93 -20.48
N HIS A 9 3.83 24.72 -20.60
CA HIS A 9 3.65 23.80 -19.47
C HIS A 9 5.02 23.34 -18.99
N ARG A 10 5.48 23.87 -17.84
CA ARG A 10 6.71 23.46 -17.18
C ARG A 10 6.52 22.03 -16.66
N SER A 11 7.07 21.06 -17.38
CA SER A 11 7.11 19.66 -16.96
C SER A 11 7.98 19.55 -15.70
N PRO A 12 7.47 19.03 -14.56
CA PRO A 12 8.32 18.75 -13.42
C PRO A 12 9.19 17.53 -13.72
N ALA A 13 10.48 17.66 -13.42
CA ALA A 13 11.47 16.59 -13.56
C ALA A 13 11.06 15.35 -12.76
N PRO A 14 11.42 14.12 -13.22
CA PRO A 14 11.16 12.91 -12.45
C PRO A 14 12.00 12.95 -11.17
N THR A 15 11.34 13.15 -10.04
CA THR A 15 11.92 13.00 -8.71
C THR A 15 12.44 11.57 -8.56
N PRO A 16 13.69 11.36 -8.11
CA PRO A 16 14.25 10.02 -7.99
C PRO A 16 13.43 9.21 -6.98
N ALA A 17 13.10 7.99 -7.37
CA ALA A 17 12.35 7.01 -6.60
C ALA A 17 13.02 6.74 -5.24
N GLY A 18 12.59 7.49 -4.22
CA GLY A 18 12.83 7.14 -2.83
C GLY A 18 12.05 5.87 -2.52
N HIS A 19 12.77 4.74 -2.43
CA HIS A 19 12.26 3.54 -1.79
C HIS A 19 12.25 3.80 -0.29
N ASP A 20 11.29 4.58 0.22
CA ASP A 20 11.22 4.92 1.64
C ASP A 20 9.98 4.30 2.28
N ARG A 21 10.24 3.10 2.83
CA ARG A 21 9.37 2.26 3.66
C ARG A 21 8.14 1.66 2.94
N PRO A 22 7.92 0.33 2.98
CA PRO A 22 6.68 -0.25 2.51
C PRO A 22 5.56 0.20 3.45
N CYS A 23 4.86 1.27 3.07
CA CYS A 23 3.56 1.56 3.60
C CYS A 23 2.67 0.37 3.23
N SER A 24 1.91 -0.18 4.17
CA SER A 24 0.99 -1.30 3.90
C SER A 24 -0.16 -0.90 2.95
N CYS A 25 -0.26 0.39 2.64
CA CYS A 25 -1.29 1.00 1.81
C CYS A 25 -0.62 1.65 0.61
N LEU A 26 -1.16 1.42 -0.60
CA LEU A 26 -0.77 2.19 -1.77
C LEU A 26 -1.28 3.63 -1.61
N GLY A 27 -0.39 4.60 -1.78
CA GLY A 27 -0.78 6.01 -1.86
C GLY A 27 -1.66 6.30 -3.09
N PRO A 28 -2.49 7.36 -3.07
CA PRO A 28 -3.35 7.69 -4.21
C PRO A 28 -2.58 8.00 -5.50
N ASP A 29 -1.32 8.46 -5.37
CA ASP A 29 -0.41 8.76 -6.48
C ASP A 29 0.58 7.61 -6.75
N GLU A 30 0.51 6.51 -6.00
CA GLU A 30 1.42 5.38 -6.13
C GLU A 30 0.96 4.46 -7.26
N ALA A 31 1.86 4.21 -8.22
CA ALA A 31 1.53 3.39 -9.37
C ALA A 31 1.26 1.94 -8.95
N PHE A 32 0.14 1.37 -9.42
CA PHE A 32 -0.15 -0.03 -9.19
C PHE A 32 0.96 -0.92 -9.80
N PRO A 33 1.46 -1.94 -9.09
CA PRO A 33 2.57 -2.76 -9.58
C PRO A 33 2.27 -3.39 -10.94
N ALA A 34 3.11 -3.10 -11.95
CA ALA A 34 2.92 -3.58 -13.32
C ALA A 34 2.82 -5.11 -13.44
N ALA A 35 3.53 -5.85 -12.56
CA ALA A 35 3.47 -7.30 -12.50
C ALA A 35 2.08 -7.84 -12.10
N LEU A 36 1.37 -7.12 -11.23
CA LEU A 36 0.00 -7.47 -10.83
C LEU A 36 -1.04 -6.97 -11.82
N ALA A 37 -0.74 -5.87 -12.55
CA ALA A 37 -1.60 -5.33 -13.59
C ALA A 37 -1.74 -6.28 -14.80
N ALA A 38 -0.77 -7.18 -14.99
CA ALA A 38 -0.79 -8.19 -16.04
C ALA A 38 -1.69 -9.38 -15.73
N LEU A 39 -2.18 -9.52 -14.49
CA LEU A 39 -3.08 -10.61 -14.10
C LEU A 39 -4.49 -10.32 -14.61
N SER A 40 -5.16 -11.34 -15.13
CA SER A 40 -6.60 -11.29 -15.33
C SER A 40 -7.33 -11.13 -13.98
N MET A 41 -8.58 -10.65 -14.02
CA MET A 41 -9.40 -10.50 -12.82
C MET A 41 -9.54 -11.84 -12.06
N ASP A 42 -9.71 -12.94 -12.79
CA ASP A 42 -9.83 -14.28 -12.21
C ASP A 42 -8.53 -14.71 -11.50
N GLU A 43 -7.37 -14.46 -12.11
CA GLU A 43 -6.07 -14.76 -11.50
C GLU A 43 -5.80 -13.91 -10.27
N LEU A 44 -6.23 -12.64 -10.29
CA LEU A 44 -6.12 -11.74 -9.14
C LEU A 44 -7.01 -12.20 -7.97
N GLN A 45 -8.23 -12.66 -8.26
CA GLN A 45 -9.12 -13.26 -7.26
C GLN A 45 -8.55 -14.57 -6.67
N VAL A 46 -7.95 -15.42 -7.50
CA VAL A 46 -7.25 -16.63 -7.03
C VAL A 46 -6.06 -16.28 -6.15
N LEU A 47 -5.25 -15.29 -6.54
CA LEU A 47 -4.12 -14.80 -5.76
C LEU A 47 -4.60 -14.27 -4.40
N HIS A 48 -5.62 -13.42 -4.40
CA HIS A 48 -6.23 -12.88 -3.18
C HIS A 48 -6.70 -14.00 -2.25
N SER A 49 -7.44 -14.98 -2.77
CA SER A 49 -7.93 -16.13 -1.98
C SER A 49 -6.78 -16.93 -1.35
N ARG A 50 -5.67 -17.13 -2.07
CA ARG A 50 -4.49 -17.82 -1.54
C ARG A 50 -3.81 -17.04 -0.42
N ILE A 51 -3.67 -15.72 -0.58
CA ILE A 51 -3.09 -14.85 0.44
C ILE A 51 -3.94 -14.90 1.72
N CYS A 52 -5.27 -14.76 1.61
CA CYS A 52 -6.15 -14.87 2.77
C CYS A 52 -5.98 -16.20 3.51
N ARG A 53 -5.99 -17.34 2.79
CA ARG A 53 -5.80 -18.66 3.42
C ARG A 53 -4.44 -18.81 4.09
N GLN A 54 -3.41 -18.20 3.51
CA GLN A 54 -2.06 -18.23 4.08
C GLN A 54 -2.00 -17.38 5.36
N LEU A 55 -2.61 -16.20 5.36
CA LEU A 55 -2.74 -15.37 6.56
C LEU A 55 -3.56 -16.10 7.63
N ASP A 56 -4.70 -16.70 7.29
CA ASP A 56 -5.48 -17.50 8.25
C ASP A 56 -4.64 -18.62 8.87
N ARG A 57 -3.84 -19.31 8.07
CA ARG A 57 -2.93 -20.35 8.58
C ARG A 57 -1.88 -19.76 9.53
N GLU A 58 -1.22 -18.68 9.13
CA GLU A 58 -0.15 -18.06 9.92
C GLU A 58 -0.67 -17.43 11.22
N TYR A 59 -1.86 -16.83 11.19
CA TYR A 59 -2.40 -16.06 12.32
C TYR A 59 -3.39 -16.86 13.18
N LEU A 60 -4.15 -17.79 12.62
CA LEU A 60 -5.17 -18.56 13.36
C LEU A 60 -4.72 -19.98 13.73
N THR A 61 -3.75 -20.56 12.99
CA THR A 61 -3.29 -21.94 13.27
C THR A 61 -1.92 -22.01 13.94
N ALA A 62 -1.29 -20.86 14.22
CA ALA A 62 -0.14 -20.81 15.11
C ALA A 62 -0.58 -21.19 16.53
N PRO A 63 -0.06 -22.30 17.11
CA PRO A 63 -0.47 -22.75 18.44
C PRO A 63 -0.14 -21.73 19.55
N ASP A 64 0.85 -20.86 19.29
CA ASP A 64 1.29 -19.81 20.21
C ASP A 64 0.64 -18.44 19.92
N GLY A 65 -0.28 -18.36 18.96
CA GLY A 65 -0.91 -17.11 18.50
C GLY A 65 -0.03 -16.26 17.57
N PRO A 66 -0.43 -15.01 17.27
CA PRO A 66 0.39 -14.08 16.49
C PRO A 66 1.73 -13.85 17.17
N HIS A 67 2.80 -13.70 16.39
CA HIS A 67 4.13 -13.45 16.94
C HIS A 67 4.13 -12.22 17.87
N PRO A 68 4.76 -12.27 19.06
CA PRO A 68 4.70 -11.18 20.06
C PRO A 68 5.05 -9.80 19.49
N CYS A 69 6.12 -9.71 18.69
CA CYS A 69 6.50 -8.45 18.04
C CYS A 69 5.44 -7.87 17.11
N THR A 70 4.60 -8.72 16.48
CA THR A 70 3.49 -8.27 15.64
C THR A 70 2.38 -7.69 16.50
N THR A 71 2.10 -8.30 17.65
CA THR A 71 1.12 -7.82 18.63
C THR A 71 1.55 -6.48 19.24
N ASP A 72 2.81 -6.36 19.64
CA ASP A 72 3.37 -5.11 20.17
C ASP A 72 3.27 -4.00 19.14
N ARG A 73 3.65 -4.30 17.89
CA ARG A 73 3.59 -3.32 16.80
C ARG A 73 2.16 -2.90 16.48
N LEU A 74 1.20 -3.82 16.53
CA LEU A 74 -0.21 -3.51 16.37
C LEU A 74 -0.69 -2.53 17.46
N GLN A 75 -0.32 -2.77 18.72
CA GLN A 75 -0.69 -1.90 19.84
C GLN A 75 -0.12 -0.49 19.68
N GLU A 76 1.15 -0.37 19.28
CA GLU A 76 1.78 0.93 19.01
C GLU A 76 1.07 1.69 17.87
N VAL A 77 0.74 0.99 16.78
CA VAL A 77 0.08 1.60 15.62
C VAL A 77 -1.34 2.05 15.98
N VAL A 78 -2.09 1.23 16.69
CA VAL A 78 -3.44 1.59 17.16
C VAL A 78 -3.37 2.81 18.07
N HIS A 79 -2.43 2.84 19.03
CA HIS A 79 -2.26 3.99 19.92
C HIS A 79 -1.94 5.29 19.18
N GLU A 80 -1.05 5.23 18.19
CA GLU A 80 -0.69 6.38 17.36
C GLU A 80 -1.85 6.86 16.49
N LEU A 81 -2.67 5.94 15.95
CA LEU A 81 -3.86 6.30 15.17
C LEU A 81 -4.94 6.93 16.06
N ASP A 82 -5.21 6.35 17.23
CA ASP A 82 -6.16 6.90 18.21
C ASP A 82 -5.74 8.32 18.65
N ALA A 83 -4.43 8.56 18.82
CA ALA A 83 -3.90 9.87 19.16
C ALA A 83 -4.10 10.92 18.05
N ARG A 84 -4.09 10.50 16.78
CA ARG A 84 -4.36 11.37 15.63
C ARG A 84 -5.85 11.66 15.47
N ASP A 85 -6.70 10.67 15.75
CA ASP A 85 -8.16 10.84 15.67
C ASP A 85 -8.71 11.69 16.84
N ALA A 86 -8.00 11.75 17.97
CA ALA A 86 -8.34 12.57 19.14
C ALA A 86 -7.78 14.01 19.10
N ALA A 87 -7.01 14.39 18.08
CA ALA A 87 -6.37 15.70 17.91
C ALA A 87 -7.13 16.60 16.92
#